data_AF-A0AAV4TIF3-F1
#
_entry.id   AF-A0AAV4TIF3-F1
#
_cell.length_a   1.000
_cell.length_b   1.000
_cell.length_c   1.000
_cell.angle_alpha   90.00
_cell.angle_beta   90.00
_cell.angle_gamma   90.00
#
_symmetry.space_group_name_H-M   'P 1'
#
loop_
_entity.id
_entity.type
_entity.pdbx_description
1 polymer ?
#
loop_
_entity_poly.entity_id
_entity_poly.type
_entity_poly.pdbx_seq_one_letter_code
_entity_poly.pdbx_strand_id
1 'polypeptide(L)'
;MIHVDQPKLWYLKYRSHARADIGVSSLPNGEDFYQHQLSYHLTDTNVTAQQIHDMGLQEVERITKEMDEVIKSLGLNMTHKEFIDAIRNNDSLL
;
A
#
# COMPACT_ATOMS: atom_id res chain seq x y z
N MET A 1 7.43 -40.01 -5.44
CA MET A 1 6.01 -39.85 -5.82
C MET A 1 5.59 -38.48 -5.32
N ILE A 2 5.42 -37.52 -6.22
CA ILE A 2 5.23 -36.10 -5.88
C ILE A 2 3.73 -35.91 -5.57
N HIS A 3 3.39 -35.52 -4.34
CA HIS A 3 2.00 -35.23 -3.97
C HIS A 3 1.66 -33.83 -4.50
N VAL A 4 1.08 -33.77 -5.70
CA VAL A 4 0.56 -32.52 -6.26
C VAL A 4 -0.77 -32.24 -5.58
N ASP A 5 -0.76 -31.28 -4.67
CA ASP A 5 -1.93 -30.84 -3.91
C ASP A 5 -3.05 -30.44 -4.89
N GLN A 6 -4.13 -31.24 -4.94
CA GLN A 6 -5.22 -31.00 -5.88
C GLN A 6 -5.98 -29.74 -5.43
N PRO A 7 -6.21 -28.74 -6.29
CA PRO A 7 -6.95 -27.55 -5.90
C PRO A 7 -8.35 -27.94 -5.43
N LYS A 8 -8.68 -27.55 -4.19
CA LYS A 8 -10.00 -27.81 -3.58
C LYS A 8 -11.11 -27.29 -4.50
N LEU A 9 -12.21 -28.03 -4.65
CA LEU A 9 -13.30 -27.73 -5.60
C LEU A 9 -13.83 -26.29 -5.52
N TRP A 10 -13.82 -25.67 -4.34
CA TRP A 10 -14.20 -24.27 -4.18
C TRP A 10 -13.26 -23.30 -4.90
N TYR A 11 -11.95 -23.59 -4.96
CA TYR A 11 -10.97 -22.71 -5.60
C TYR A 11 -11.26 -22.56 -7.09
N LEU A 12 -11.47 -23.68 -7.79
CA LEU A 12 -11.82 -23.66 -9.20
C LEU A 12 -13.17 -22.98 -9.45
N LYS A 13 -14.15 -23.24 -8.58
CA LYS A 13 -15.48 -22.61 -8.66
C LYS A 13 -15.44 -21.09 -8.51
N TYR A 14 -14.68 -20.56 -7.54
CA TYR A 14 -14.61 -19.11 -7.33
C TYR A 14 -13.67 -18.43 -8.33
N ARG A 15 -12.54 -19.07 -8.68
CA ARG A 15 -11.54 -18.47 -9.56
C ARG A 15 -12.07 -18.23 -10.97
N SER A 16 -12.91 -19.12 -11.52
CA SER A 16 -13.51 -18.92 -12.84
C SER A 16 -14.49 -17.74 -12.92
N HIS A 17 -14.98 -17.26 -11.77
CA HIS A 17 -15.89 -16.13 -11.66
C HIS A 17 -15.20 -14.88 -11.06
N ALA A 18 -13.89 -14.93 -10.86
CA ALA A 18 -13.14 -13.77 -10.40
C ALA A 18 -13.09 -12.72 -11.52
N ARG A 19 -13.21 -11.44 -11.14
CA ARG A 19 -13.09 -10.32 -12.07
C ARG A 19 -11.63 -10.16 -12.50
N ALA A 20 -11.44 -9.66 -13.71
CA ALA A 20 -10.11 -9.30 -14.22
C ALA A 20 -9.62 -7.98 -13.62
N ASP A 21 -10.54 -7.02 -13.45
CA ASP A 21 -10.21 -5.69 -12.94
C ASP A 21 -9.93 -5.69 -11.44
N ILE A 22 -8.98 -4.85 -11.06
CA ILE A 22 -8.59 -4.64 -9.67
C ILE A 22 -9.51 -3.61 -8.99
N GLY A 23 -9.51 -3.63 -7.66
CA GLY A 23 -10.23 -2.66 -6.84
C GLY A 23 -11.72 -2.96 -6.67
N VAL A 24 -12.32 -2.30 -5.68
CA VAL A 24 -13.76 -2.44 -5.40
C VAL A 24 -14.60 -1.56 -6.32
N SER A 25 -14.03 -0.48 -6.87
CA SER A 25 -14.68 0.45 -7.80
C SER A 25 -15.16 -0.22 -9.09
N SER A 26 -14.53 -1.33 -9.51
CA SER A 26 -14.95 -2.10 -10.68
C SER A 26 -16.20 -2.98 -10.42
N LEU A 27 -16.79 -2.95 -9.21
CA LEU A 27 -18.07 -3.60 -8.92
C LEU A 27 -19.23 -2.67 -9.30
N PRO A 28 -20.44 -3.22 -9.53
CA PRO A 28 -21.65 -2.41 -9.53
C PRO A 28 -21.75 -1.59 -8.24
N ASN A 29 -21.89 -0.26 -8.37
CA ASN A 29 -21.90 0.70 -7.26
C ASN A 29 -20.61 0.70 -6.39
N GLY A 30 -19.47 0.30 -6.98
CA GLY A 30 -18.21 0.16 -6.26
C GLY A 30 -17.66 1.48 -5.71
N GLU A 31 -17.90 2.60 -6.39
CA GLU A 31 -17.48 3.94 -5.93
C GLU A 31 -18.25 4.36 -4.68
N ASP A 32 -19.59 4.26 -4.69
CA ASP A 32 -20.43 4.54 -3.52
C ASP A 32 -20.10 3.63 -2.35
N PHE A 33 -19.87 2.34 -2.62
CA PHE A 33 -19.41 1.40 -1.60
C PHE A 33 -18.08 1.85 -1.00
N TYR A 34 -17.10 2.23 -1.83
CA TYR A 34 -15.81 2.67 -1.33
C TYR A 34 -15.94 3.96 -0.50
N GLN A 35 -16.72 4.93 -0.95
CA GLN A 35 -16.99 6.15 -0.20
C GLN A 35 -17.65 5.87 1.15
N HIS A 36 -18.63 4.95 1.20
CA HIS A 36 -19.21 4.49 2.45
C HIS A 36 -18.16 3.87 3.39
N GLN A 37 -17.25 3.06 2.86
CA GLN A 37 -16.15 2.49 3.66
C GLN A 37 -15.22 3.57 4.22
N LEU A 38 -14.93 4.63 3.45
CA LEU A 38 -14.16 5.77 3.95
C LEU A 38 -14.88 6.42 5.12
N SER A 39 -16.16 6.75 4.96
CA SER A 39 -16.95 7.38 6.03
C SER A 39 -17.12 6.47 7.26
N TYR A 40 -17.12 5.15 7.09
CA TYR A 40 -17.21 4.20 8.19
C TYR A 40 -15.90 4.05 8.98
N HIS A 41 -14.76 4.06 8.30
CA HIS A 41 -13.46 3.78 8.91
C HIS A 41 -12.67 5.03 9.32
N LEU A 42 -12.99 6.20 8.78
CA LEU A 42 -12.27 7.43 9.04
C LEU A 42 -13.07 8.36 9.95
N THR A 43 -12.35 9.16 10.74
CA THR A 43 -12.97 10.16 11.62
C THR A 43 -13.62 11.29 10.83
N ASP A 44 -13.03 11.69 9.70
CA ASP A 44 -13.65 12.62 8.77
C ASP A 44 -14.53 11.84 7.78
N THR A 45 -15.85 11.97 7.94
CA THR A 45 -16.82 11.22 7.15
C THR A 45 -17.06 11.81 5.77
N ASN A 46 -16.58 13.03 5.50
CA ASN A 46 -16.82 13.75 4.25
C ASN A 46 -15.61 13.74 3.31
N VAL A 47 -14.50 13.16 3.74
CA VAL A 47 -13.30 13.07 2.92
C VAL A 47 -13.54 12.16 1.72
N THR A 48 -13.08 12.59 0.55
CA THR A 48 -13.16 11.80 -0.68
C THR A 48 -11.91 10.95 -0.89
N ALA A 49 -12.04 9.87 -1.65
CA ALA A 49 -10.90 9.03 -2.04
C ALA A 49 -9.77 9.83 -2.71
N GLN A 50 -10.12 10.81 -3.56
CA GLN A 50 -9.14 11.66 -4.24
C GLN A 50 -8.39 12.57 -3.26
N GLN A 51 -9.09 13.20 -2.31
CA GLN A 51 -8.45 14.02 -1.28
C GLN A 51 -7.47 13.22 -0.42
N ILE A 52 -7.84 11.99 -0.04
CA ILE A 52 -6.94 11.08 0.69
C ILE A 52 -5.71 10.76 -0.17
N HIS A 53 -5.90 10.46 -1.45
CA HIS A 53 -4.80 10.14 -2.36
C HIS A 53 -3.82 11.31 -2.48
N ASP A 54 -4.34 12.52 -2.72
CA ASP A 54 -3.54 13.73 -2.89
C ASP A 54 -2.77 14.07 -1.60
N MET A 55 -3.45 13.99 -0.45
CA MET A 55 -2.81 14.15 0.86
C MET A 55 -1.72 13.10 1.10
N GLY A 56 -1.98 11.84 0.74
CA GLY A 56 -0.99 10.77 0.84
C GLY A 56 0.26 11.03 0.00
N LEU A 57 0.10 11.51 -1.23
CA LEU A 57 1.23 11.87 -2.09
C LEU A 57 2.06 13.02 -1.50
N GLN A 58 1.40 14.05 -0.96
CA GLN A 58 2.07 15.17 -0.29
C GLN A 58 2.86 14.69 0.93
N GLU A 59 2.28 13.82 1.74
CA GLU A 59 2.94 13.29 2.93
C GLU A 59 4.10 12.36 2.59
N VAL A 60 4.00 11.56 1.53
CA VAL A 60 5.13 10.77 1.03
C VAL A 60 6.28 11.69 0.64
N GLU A 61 6.02 12.73 -0.15
CA GLU A 61 7.07 13.68 -0.54
C GLU A 61 7.70 14.39 0.67
N ARG A 62 6.86 14.86 1.61
CA ARG A 62 7.31 15.54 2.84
C ARG A 62 8.20 14.63 3.68
N ILE A 63 7.72 13.44 4.01
CA ILE A 63 8.45 12.49 4.87
C ILE A 63 9.73 12.03 4.18
N THR A 64 9.71 11.78 2.87
CA THR A 64 10.94 11.41 2.14
C THR A 64 12.01 12.51 2.21
N LYS A 65 11.63 13.79 2.08
CA LYS A 65 12.58 14.90 2.25
C LYS A 65 13.14 14.98 3.67
N GLU A 66 12.29 14.81 4.67
CA GLU A 66 12.73 14.78 6.08
C GLU A 66 13.70 13.62 6.35
N MET A 67 13.49 12.45 5.72
CA MET A 67 14.45 11.35 5.80
C MET A 67 15.80 11.71 5.19
N ASP A 68 15.83 12.35 4.02
CA ASP A 68 17.08 12.79 3.39
C ASP A 68 17.83 13.82 4.25
N GLU A 69 17.12 14.70 4.98
CA GLU A 69 17.73 15.63 5.94
C GLU A 69 18.36 14.91 7.14
N VAL A 70 17.66 13.91 7.70
CA VAL A 70 18.18 13.08 8.79
C VAL A 70 19.45 12.35 8.35
N ILE A 71 19.44 11.72 7.17
CA ILE A 71 20.61 11.00 6.63
C ILE A 71 21.82 11.94 6.46
N LYS A 72 21.60 13.15 5.94
CA LYS A 72 22.64 14.19 5.85
C LYS A 72 23.18 14.58 7.21
N SER A 73 22.31 14.72 8.21
CA SER A 73 22.72 15.08 9.58
C SER A 73 23.56 14.00 10.26
N LEU A 74 23.41 12.73 9.86
CA LEU A 74 24.25 11.61 10.27
C LEU A 74 25.60 11.58 9.53
N GLY A 75 25.85 12.50 8.60
CA GLY A 75 27.06 12.53 7.78
C GLY A 75 27.11 11.45 6.71
N LEU A 76 25.97 10.82 6.40
CA LEU A 76 25.87 9.76 5.41
C LEU A 76 25.58 10.37 4.03
N ASN A 77 26.36 9.99 3.02
CA ASN A 77 26.12 10.38 1.63
C ASN A 77 25.37 9.26 0.90
N MET A 78 24.12 9.03 1.32
CA MET A 78 23.23 7.99 0.79
C MET A 78 21.86 8.58 0.47
N THR A 79 21.15 7.97 -0.48
CA THR A 79 19.72 8.22 -0.67
C THR A 79 18.91 7.54 0.45
N HIS A 80 17.70 8.03 0.76
CA HIS A 80 16.81 7.33 1.71
C HIS A 80 16.56 5.85 1.34
N LYS A 81 16.53 5.50 0.05
CA LYS A 81 16.37 4.12 -0.39
C LYS A 81 17.56 3.26 0.03
N GLU A 82 18.78 3.72 -0.27
CA GLU A 82 20.01 3.03 0.13
C GLU A 82 20.12 2.94 1.65
N PHE A 83 19.71 3.99 2.36
CA PHE A 83 19.69 3.99 3.83
C PHE A 83 18.72 2.94 4.40
N ILE A 84 17.50 2.84 3.88
CA ILE A 84 16.52 1.80 4.27
C ILE A 84 17.06 0.40 3.96
N ASP A 85 17.62 0.21 2.77
CA ASP A 85 18.16 -1.09 2.36
C ASP A 85 19.36 -1.49 3.21
N ALA A 86 20.19 -0.54 3.62
CA ALA A 86 21.31 -0.79 4.51
C ALA A 86 20.83 -1.17 5.92
N ILE A 87 19.82 -0.50 6.49
CA ILE A 87 19.21 -0.89 7.78
C ILE A 87 18.62 -2.30 7.70
N ARG A 88 17.89 -2.62 6.63
CA ARG A 88 17.23 -3.93 6.47
C ARG A 88 18.22 -5.09 6.38
N ASN A 89 19.40 -4.86 5.82
CA ASN A 89 20.37 -5.91 5.50
C ASN A 89 21.63 -5.87 6.37
N ASN A 90 21.82 -4.83 7.19
CA ASN A 90 22.97 -4.71 8.08
C ASN A 90 22.66 -3.76 9.26
N ASP A 91 22.47 -4.35 10.45
CA ASP A 91 22.00 -3.70 11.67
C ASP A 91 23.04 -2.75 12.32
N SER A 92 24.27 -2.70 11.79
CA SER A 92 25.42 -1.97 12.39
C SER A 92 25.52 -0.49 12.01
N LEU A 93 24.48 0.09 11.41
CA LEU A 93 24.40 1.53 11.10
C LEU A 93 23.89 2.38 12.29
N LEU A 94 23.72 1.75 13.45
CA LEU A 94 23.50 2.38 14.76
C LEU A 94 24.66 2.04 15.71
#